data_AF-A0AAD4GPF9-F1
#
_entry.id   AF-A0AAD4GPF9-F1
#
_cell.length_a   1.000
_cell.length_b   1.000
_cell.length_c   1.000
_cell.angle_alpha   90.00
_cell.angle_beta   90.00
_cell.angle_gamma   90.00
#
_symmetry.space_group_name_H-M   'P 1'
#
loop_
_entity.id
_entity.type
_entity.pdbx_description
1 polymer ?
#
loop_
_entity_poly.entity_id
_entity_poly.type
_entity_poly.pdbx_seq_one_letter_code
_entity_poly.pdbx_strand_id
1 'polypeptide(L)'
;MEFLYSDPIDPKAVAESCGRAPPVTKSQQDISIPRKMDTEKAPPTGVESGKMIMSRPIEYLHTLPSKNVRGLLADALSSWFKLSRETVDCIERIISHLHSASLLIDDIEDGSGLRRGKPVAHHIFGSAQTYNSASYLFVMAVDEAFQLNQPESHGHFLETGGLFCMLGRLLYAESEKPNSFSLEHLCEFLIVLGQFFQIRDDHMNLVSAQYKDQKGFAEDLDEGKYSFPLIHFLENTPGRMMIESIMHQWHRQGM
;
A
#
# COMPACT_ATOMS: atom_id res chain seq x y z
N MET A 1 -61.98 21.71 -6.25
CA MET A 1 -62.63 20.77 -5.33
C MET A 1 -63.11 19.61 -6.20
N GLU A 2 -62.29 18.59 -6.39
CA GLU A 2 -62.69 17.26 -6.87
C GLU A 2 -61.48 16.33 -6.77
N PHE A 3 -61.56 15.40 -5.82
CA PHE A 3 -60.71 14.23 -5.72
C PHE A 3 -61.22 13.20 -6.75
N LEU A 4 -60.35 12.69 -7.61
CA LEU A 4 -60.60 11.44 -8.32
C LEU A 4 -59.55 10.42 -7.89
N TYR A 5 -60.04 9.42 -7.16
CA TYR A 5 -59.39 8.15 -6.86
C TYR A 5 -58.90 7.47 -8.15
N SER A 6 -57.69 6.93 -8.14
CA SER A 6 -57.23 5.92 -9.10
C SER A 6 -56.88 4.66 -8.33
N ASP A 7 -57.28 3.53 -8.90
CA ASP A 7 -57.35 2.18 -8.32
C ASP A 7 -56.03 1.61 -7.76
N PRO A 8 -56.09 0.62 -6.85
CA PRO A 8 -54.91 -0.02 -6.28
C PRO A 8 -54.13 -0.84 -7.34
N ILE A 9 -52.82 -0.64 -7.37
CA ILE A 9 -51.87 -1.34 -8.26
C ILE A 9 -51.74 -2.82 -7.85
N ASP A 10 -51.98 -3.72 -8.80
CA ASP A 10 -51.81 -5.17 -8.67
C ASP A 10 -50.30 -5.53 -8.55
N PRO A 11 -49.85 -6.14 -7.44
CA PRO A 11 -48.44 -6.48 -7.23
C PRO A 11 -47.91 -7.61 -8.11
N LYS A 12 -48.70 -8.20 -9.03
CA LYS A 12 -48.21 -9.25 -9.95
C LYS A 12 -47.78 -8.76 -11.34
N ALA A 13 -47.93 -7.48 -11.66
CA ALA A 13 -47.59 -6.95 -12.99
C ALA A 13 -46.11 -6.47 -13.15
N VAL A 14 -45.27 -6.56 -12.12
CA VAL A 14 -43.86 -6.06 -12.17
C VAL A 14 -42.85 -7.19 -12.44
N ALA A 15 -43.30 -8.43 -12.65
CA ALA A 15 -42.40 -9.60 -12.73
C ALA A 15 -42.01 -10.07 -14.15
N GLU A 16 -42.49 -9.46 -15.24
CA GLU A 16 -42.35 -10.05 -16.59
C GLU A 16 -41.62 -9.21 -17.67
N SER A 17 -40.83 -8.19 -17.33
CA SER A 17 -40.10 -7.39 -18.36
C SER A 17 -38.56 -7.46 -18.36
N CYS A 18 -37.91 -8.29 -17.53
CA CYS A 18 -36.46 -8.47 -17.62
C CYS A 18 -36.08 -9.68 -18.48
N GLY A 19 -35.74 -9.42 -19.74
CA GLY A 19 -35.23 -10.40 -20.70
C GLY A 19 -33.95 -11.11 -20.23
N ARG A 20 -33.82 -12.38 -20.63
CA ARG A 20 -32.67 -13.24 -20.35
C ARG A 20 -31.38 -12.67 -20.93
N ALA A 21 -30.35 -12.53 -20.09
CA ALA A 21 -28.96 -12.35 -20.53
C ALA A 21 -28.40 -13.66 -21.13
N PRO A 22 -27.51 -13.60 -22.13
CA PRO A 22 -26.85 -14.78 -22.70
C PRO A 22 -25.82 -15.38 -21.72
N PRO A 23 -25.45 -16.66 -21.87
CA PRO A 23 -24.57 -17.35 -20.94
C PRO A 23 -23.13 -16.82 -21.08
N VAL A 24 -22.57 -16.34 -19.97
CA VAL A 24 -21.15 -16.01 -19.85
C VAL A 24 -20.35 -17.32 -19.78
N THR A 25 -19.60 -17.61 -20.85
CA THR A 25 -18.54 -18.62 -20.85
C THR A 25 -17.46 -18.23 -19.85
N LYS A 26 -17.38 -18.94 -18.73
CA LYS A 26 -16.28 -18.83 -17.77
C LYS A 26 -15.02 -19.43 -18.37
N SER A 27 -14.11 -18.59 -18.88
CA SER A 27 -12.69 -18.95 -18.95
C SER A 27 -12.08 -18.72 -17.56
N GLN A 28 -12.32 -19.65 -16.65
CA GLN A 28 -11.55 -19.74 -15.40
C GLN A 28 -10.12 -20.11 -15.79
N GLN A 29 -9.21 -19.14 -15.80
CA GLN A 29 -7.81 -19.45 -15.58
C GLN A 29 -7.65 -19.73 -14.08
N ASP A 30 -7.65 -21.01 -13.74
CA ASP A 30 -7.33 -21.49 -12.40
C ASP A 30 -5.92 -21.02 -12.03
N ILE A 31 -5.84 -19.98 -11.20
CA ILE A 31 -4.60 -19.64 -10.49
C ILE A 31 -4.49 -20.62 -9.33
N SER A 32 -3.92 -21.79 -9.60
CA SER A 32 -3.59 -22.80 -8.60
C SER A 32 -2.49 -22.28 -7.67
N ILE A 33 -2.85 -21.94 -6.43
CA ILE A 33 -1.90 -21.66 -5.34
C ILE A 33 -1.22 -22.98 -4.95
N PRO A 34 0.13 -23.10 -4.94
CA PRO A 34 0.78 -24.34 -4.56
C PRO A 34 0.59 -24.60 -3.05
N ARG A 35 -0.21 -25.61 -2.71
CA ARG A 35 -0.24 -26.17 -1.34
C ARG A 35 1.04 -26.99 -1.15
N LYS A 36 2.02 -26.47 -0.40
CA LYS A 36 3.03 -27.32 0.21
C LYS A 36 2.35 -28.20 1.26
N MET A 37 2.39 -29.51 1.03
CA MET A 37 2.04 -30.51 2.04
C MET A 37 3.26 -30.69 2.94
N ASP A 38 3.24 -30.11 4.13
CA ASP A 38 4.21 -30.42 5.19
C ASP A 38 3.47 -30.67 6.52
N THR A 39 3.56 -31.93 6.97
CA THR A 39 3.46 -32.48 8.34
C THR A 39 2.36 -31.97 9.29
N GLU A 40 1.50 -32.90 9.72
CA GLU A 40 0.45 -32.73 10.75
C GLU A 40 0.98 -32.07 12.03
N LYS A 41 0.82 -30.74 12.13
CA LYS A 41 0.75 -30.04 13.42
C LYS A 41 -0.71 -30.02 13.89
N ALA A 42 -0.91 -30.14 15.20
CA ALA A 42 -2.22 -30.03 15.84
C ALA A 42 -2.96 -28.77 15.36
N PRO A 43 -4.29 -28.82 15.20
CA PRO A 43 -5.05 -27.70 14.66
C PRO A 43 -4.84 -26.45 15.53
N PRO A 44 -4.55 -25.30 14.91
CA PRO A 44 -4.27 -24.08 15.64
C PRO A 44 -5.45 -23.71 16.54
N THR A 45 -5.15 -23.27 17.75
CA THR A 45 -6.15 -22.78 18.72
C THR A 45 -7.03 -21.69 18.08
N GLY A 46 -8.23 -21.42 18.60
CA GLY A 46 -9.15 -20.43 18.02
C GLY A 46 -8.53 -19.05 17.78
N VAL A 47 -7.55 -18.66 18.61
CA VAL A 47 -6.78 -17.41 18.47
C VAL A 47 -5.73 -17.50 17.35
N GLU A 48 -5.03 -18.62 17.20
CA GLU A 48 -4.07 -18.83 16.09
C GLU A 48 -4.78 -18.97 14.74
N SER A 49 -5.95 -19.63 14.70
CA SER A 49 -6.79 -19.68 13.50
C SER A 49 -7.26 -18.29 13.09
N GLY A 50 -7.64 -17.43 14.05
CA GLY A 50 -8.02 -16.05 13.79
C GLY A 50 -6.87 -15.21 13.22
N LYS A 51 -5.67 -15.32 13.80
CA LYS A 51 -4.46 -14.67 13.28
C LYS A 51 -4.12 -15.12 11.85
N MET A 52 -4.23 -16.43 11.57
CA MET A 52 -3.96 -17.02 10.26
C MET A 52 -4.95 -16.58 9.17
N ILE A 53 -6.19 -16.22 9.54
CA ILE A 53 -7.17 -15.71 8.58
C ILE A 53 -6.90 -14.24 8.27
N MET A 54 -6.59 -13.44 9.29
CA MET A 54 -6.27 -12.02 9.12
C MET A 54 -4.94 -11.80 8.38
N SER A 55 -4.01 -12.76 8.38
CA SER A 55 -2.72 -12.62 7.71
C SER A 55 -2.76 -12.86 6.19
N ARG A 56 -3.84 -13.40 5.63
CA ARG A 56 -3.85 -13.84 4.21
C ARG A 56 -3.57 -12.72 3.19
N PRO A 57 -4.14 -11.51 3.30
CA PRO A 57 -3.76 -10.40 2.42
C PRO A 57 -2.28 -10.01 2.53
N ILE A 58 -1.70 -10.10 3.74
CA ILE A 58 -0.30 -9.80 4.02
C ILE A 58 0.59 -10.85 3.38
N GLU A 59 0.30 -12.13 3.62
CA GLU A 59 1.03 -13.26 3.05
C GLU A 59 1.03 -13.18 1.53
N TYR A 60 -0.12 -12.88 0.93
CA TYR A 60 -0.22 -12.66 -0.50
C TYR A 60 0.72 -11.53 -0.97
N LEU A 61 0.66 -10.35 -0.34
CA LEU A 61 1.53 -9.22 -0.69
C LEU A 61 3.03 -9.61 -0.61
N HIS A 62 3.41 -10.41 0.39
CA HIS A 62 4.79 -10.87 0.59
C HIS A 62 5.26 -11.89 -0.47
N THR A 63 4.35 -12.56 -1.17
CA THR A 63 4.70 -13.40 -2.33
C THR A 63 5.11 -12.57 -3.56
N LEU A 64 4.78 -11.27 -3.60
CA LEU A 64 5.06 -10.42 -4.74
C LEU A 64 6.52 -9.92 -4.73
N PRO A 65 7.17 -9.81 -5.90
CA PRO A 65 8.60 -9.47 -5.98
C PRO A 65 8.89 -8.07 -5.41
N SER A 66 9.88 -7.94 -4.51
CA SER A 66 10.26 -6.66 -3.90
C SER A 66 11.68 -6.24 -4.30
N LYS A 67 11.95 -4.93 -4.35
CA LYS A 67 13.28 -4.37 -4.65
C LYS A 67 14.22 -4.35 -3.43
N ASN A 68 13.71 -4.69 -2.24
CA ASN A 68 14.40 -4.70 -0.94
C ASN A 68 15.32 -3.49 -0.62
N VAL A 69 14.98 -2.31 -1.11
CA VAL A 69 15.81 -1.09 -0.93
C VAL A 69 16.02 -0.75 0.55
N ARG A 70 14.97 -0.91 1.37
CA ARG A 70 15.00 -0.57 2.80
C ARG A 70 15.91 -1.50 3.60
N GLY A 71 15.92 -2.80 3.30
CA GLY A 71 16.83 -3.74 3.96
C GLY A 71 18.29 -3.46 3.64
N LEU A 72 18.59 -3.16 2.36
CA LEU A 72 19.95 -2.74 1.97
C LEU A 72 20.41 -1.48 2.71
N LEU A 73 19.51 -0.51 2.91
CA LEU A 73 19.81 0.69 3.69
C LEU A 73 20.00 0.38 5.18
N ALA A 74 19.17 -0.50 5.75
CA ALA A 74 19.28 -0.94 7.13
C ALA A 74 20.62 -1.61 7.40
N ASP A 75 21.01 -2.55 6.53
CA ASP A 75 22.31 -3.23 6.59
C ASP A 75 23.46 -2.21 6.49
N ALA A 76 23.41 -1.28 5.54
CA ALA A 76 24.44 -0.26 5.36
C ALA A 76 24.60 0.66 6.59
N LEU A 77 23.48 1.16 7.14
CA LEU A 77 23.48 2.00 8.34
C LEU A 77 23.90 1.21 9.58
N SER A 78 23.50 -0.06 9.69
CA SER A 78 23.88 -0.91 10.81
C SER A 78 25.40 -1.13 10.88
N SER A 79 26.07 -1.26 9.74
CA SER A 79 27.53 -1.35 9.68
C SER A 79 28.20 -0.06 10.15
N TRP A 80 27.57 1.09 9.93
CA TRP A 80 28.10 2.37 10.40
C TRP A 80 27.88 2.53 11.91
N PHE A 81 26.69 2.19 12.40
CA PHE A 81 26.31 2.32 13.82
C PHE A 81 26.78 1.17 14.71
N LYS A 82 27.38 0.11 14.13
CA LYS A 82 27.89 -1.07 14.84
C LYS A 82 26.82 -1.77 15.70
N LEU A 83 25.62 -1.87 15.16
CA LEU A 83 24.47 -2.50 15.84
C LEU A 83 24.56 -4.02 15.80
N SER A 84 23.94 -4.68 16.78
CA SER A 84 23.77 -6.13 16.78
C SER A 84 22.75 -6.56 15.71
N ARG A 85 22.88 -7.79 15.21
CA ARG A 85 21.97 -8.31 14.18
C ARG A 85 20.55 -8.42 14.72
N GLU A 86 20.39 -8.79 15.99
CA GLU A 86 19.09 -8.92 16.65
C GLU A 86 18.32 -7.60 16.67
N THR A 87 19.00 -6.49 16.95
CA THR A 87 18.39 -5.15 16.94
C THR A 87 18.01 -4.74 15.52
N VAL A 88 18.88 -4.99 14.54
CA VAL A 88 18.60 -4.66 13.12
C VAL A 88 17.42 -5.47 12.62
N ASP A 89 17.37 -6.77 12.87
CA ASP A 89 16.25 -7.64 12.48
C ASP A 89 14.92 -7.19 13.12
N CYS A 90 14.96 -6.73 14.37
CA CYS A 90 13.77 -6.16 15.03
C CYS A 90 13.28 -4.91 14.29
N ILE A 91 14.18 -3.98 14.00
CA ILE A 91 13.85 -2.73 13.30
C ILE A 91 13.38 -3.01 11.88
N GLU A 92 14.03 -3.92 11.15
CA GLU A 92 13.60 -4.31 9.79
C GLU A 92 12.19 -4.89 9.77
N ARG A 93 11.81 -5.69 10.77
CA ARG A 93 10.42 -6.21 10.90
C ARG A 93 9.41 -5.09 11.11
N ILE A 94 9.68 -4.15 12.02
CA ILE A 94 8.82 -2.97 12.25
C ILE A 94 8.61 -2.20 10.95
N ILE A 95 9.70 -1.87 10.25
CA ILE A 95 9.64 -1.11 8.99
C ILE A 95 8.95 -1.91 7.88
N SER A 96 9.12 -3.23 7.84
CA SER A 96 8.46 -4.11 6.88
C SER A 96 6.95 -4.18 7.12
N HIS A 97 6.52 -4.26 8.38
CA HIS A 97 5.11 -4.21 8.76
C HIS A 97 4.46 -2.90 8.33
N LEU A 98 5.06 -1.76 8.68
CA LEU A 98 4.53 -0.44 8.34
C LEU A 98 4.48 -0.21 6.83
N HIS A 99 5.51 -0.66 6.10
CA HIS A 99 5.49 -0.59 4.64
C HIS A 99 4.42 -1.49 4.01
N SER A 100 4.26 -2.71 4.51
CA SER A 100 3.26 -3.63 3.98
C SER A 100 1.85 -3.12 4.26
N ALA A 101 1.63 -2.55 5.45
CA ALA A 101 0.38 -1.90 5.81
C ALA A 101 0.05 -0.73 4.89
N SER A 102 1.02 0.17 4.65
CA SER A 102 0.81 1.31 3.76
C SER A 102 0.46 0.85 2.35
N LEU A 103 1.21 -0.10 1.78
CA LEU A 103 0.91 -0.60 0.42
C LEU A 103 -0.49 -1.18 0.28
N LEU A 104 -1.00 -1.89 1.29
CA LEU A 104 -2.35 -2.46 1.26
C LEU A 104 -3.44 -1.38 1.31
N ILE A 105 -3.19 -0.30 2.04
CA ILE A 105 -4.13 0.82 2.15
C ILE A 105 -4.03 1.70 0.91
N ASP A 106 -2.83 2.06 0.47
CA ASP A 106 -2.56 2.83 -0.75
C ASP A 106 -3.29 2.19 -1.94
N ASP A 107 -3.11 0.88 -2.17
CA ASP A 107 -3.77 0.18 -3.28
C ASP A 107 -5.32 0.28 -3.19
N ILE A 108 -5.92 0.39 -1.99
CA ILE A 108 -7.37 0.57 -1.82
C ILE A 108 -7.78 2.03 -2.08
N GLU A 109 -7.05 2.98 -1.50
CA GLU A 109 -7.35 4.41 -1.56
C GLU A 109 -7.18 4.95 -3.00
N ASP A 110 -6.18 4.45 -3.70
CA ASP A 110 -5.87 4.77 -5.10
C ASP A 110 -6.79 4.01 -6.08
N GLY A 111 -7.52 3.00 -5.62
CA GLY A 111 -8.34 2.14 -6.49
C GLY A 111 -7.50 1.32 -7.48
N SER A 112 -6.24 1.04 -7.15
CA SER A 112 -5.28 0.40 -8.04
C SER A 112 -5.75 -0.96 -8.52
N GLY A 113 -5.51 -1.28 -9.79
CA GLY A 113 -5.89 -2.58 -10.36
C GLY A 113 -4.85 -3.67 -10.11
N LEU A 114 -3.56 -3.30 -10.15
CA LEU A 114 -2.43 -4.20 -10.15
C LEU A 114 -1.33 -3.73 -9.20
N ARG A 115 -0.65 -4.69 -8.57
CA ARG A 115 0.62 -4.49 -7.88
C ARG A 115 1.64 -5.49 -8.39
N ARG A 116 2.76 -4.98 -8.93
CA ARG A 116 3.89 -5.82 -9.42
C ARG A 116 3.44 -6.86 -10.45
N GLY A 117 2.48 -6.49 -11.30
CA GLY A 117 1.95 -7.31 -12.39
C GLY A 117 0.96 -8.38 -11.94
N LYS A 118 0.46 -8.31 -10.69
CA LYS A 118 -0.54 -9.22 -10.12
C LYS A 118 -1.71 -8.41 -9.57
N PRO A 119 -2.92 -8.99 -9.45
CA PRO A 119 -4.05 -8.30 -8.85
C PRO A 119 -3.72 -7.80 -7.44
N VAL A 120 -4.17 -6.61 -7.10
CA VAL A 120 -4.05 -6.08 -5.73
C VAL A 120 -4.80 -6.96 -4.73
N ALA A 121 -4.37 -6.93 -3.45
CA ALA A 121 -4.92 -7.80 -2.42
C ALA A 121 -6.44 -7.59 -2.22
N HIS A 122 -6.91 -6.35 -2.33
CA HIS A 122 -8.32 -6.02 -2.12
C HIS A 122 -9.24 -6.55 -3.24
N HIS A 123 -8.71 -6.84 -4.43
CA HIS A 123 -9.44 -7.54 -5.49
C HIS A 123 -9.58 -9.05 -5.23
N ILE A 124 -8.69 -9.64 -4.43
CA ILE A 124 -8.71 -11.08 -4.11
C ILE A 124 -9.50 -11.35 -2.83
N PHE A 125 -9.26 -10.56 -1.78
CA PHE A 125 -9.81 -10.79 -0.44
C PHE A 125 -10.92 -9.80 -0.06
N GLY A 126 -11.15 -8.76 -0.87
CA GLY A 126 -12.06 -7.66 -0.57
C GLY A 126 -11.39 -6.56 0.27
N SER A 127 -11.86 -5.32 0.11
CA SER A 127 -11.31 -4.14 0.78
C SER A 127 -11.40 -4.22 2.30
N ALA A 128 -12.52 -4.72 2.85
CA ALA A 128 -12.71 -4.83 4.29
C ALA A 128 -11.68 -5.76 4.97
N GLN A 129 -11.41 -6.92 4.37
CA GLN A 129 -10.40 -7.85 4.91
C GLN A 129 -8.99 -7.26 4.78
N THR A 130 -8.70 -6.67 3.62
CA THR A 130 -7.39 -6.09 3.33
C THR A 130 -7.06 -4.92 4.27
N TYR A 131 -8.04 -4.05 4.53
CA TYR A 131 -7.91 -2.95 5.49
C TYR A 131 -7.68 -3.44 6.92
N ASN A 132 -8.40 -4.49 7.33
CA ASN A 132 -8.22 -5.10 8.65
C ASN A 132 -6.80 -5.68 8.80
N SER A 133 -6.34 -6.42 7.80
CA SER A 133 -4.95 -6.93 7.75
C SER A 133 -3.90 -5.83 7.83
N ALA A 134 -4.10 -4.71 7.14
CA ALA A 134 -3.21 -3.56 7.21
C ALA A 134 -3.22 -2.94 8.62
N SER A 135 -4.40 -2.78 9.23
CA SER A 135 -4.55 -2.27 10.60
C SER A 135 -3.85 -3.19 11.61
N TYR A 136 -3.94 -4.51 11.43
CA TYR A 136 -3.22 -5.49 12.23
C TYR A 136 -1.69 -5.29 12.16
N LEU A 137 -1.14 -5.04 10.97
CA LEU A 137 0.30 -4.75 10.80
C LEU A 137 0.73 -3.46 11.52
N PHE A 138 -0.10 -2.42 11.53
CA PHE A 138 0.19 -1.21 12.31
C PHE A 138 0.28 -1.51 13.81
N VAL A 139 -0.67 -2.27 14.35
CA VAL A 139 -0.66 -2.66 15.77
C VAL A 139 0.57 -3.50 16.10
N MET A 140 0.93 -4.47 15.24
CA MET A 140 2.13 -5.30 15.40
C MET A 140 3.41 -4.47 15.36
N ALA A 141 3.52 -3.51 14.45
CA ALA A 141 4.69 -2.63 14.36
C ALA A 141 4.85 -1.77 15.63
N VAL A 142 3.74 -1.29 16.19
CA VAL A 142 3.74 -0.53 17.45
C VAL A 142 4.17 -1.42 18.62
N ASP A 143 3.62 -2.63 18.74
CA ASP A 143 3.99 -3.61 19.78
C ASP A 143 5.48 -3.98 19.72
N GLU A 144 6.01 -4.19 18.52
CA GLU A 144 7.43 -4.46 18.31
C GLU A 144 8.31 -3.24 18.63
N ALA A 145 7.87 -2.02 18.29
CA ALA A 145 8.59 -0.80 18.64
C ALA A 145 8.68 -0.60 20.16
N PHE A 146 7.69 -1.03 20.95
CA PHE A 146 7.75 -1.01 22.41
C PHE A 146 8.79 -1.98 23.00
N GLN A 147 9.28 -2.95 22.23
CA GLN A 147 10.35 -3.87 22.66
C GLN A 147 11.75 -3.25 22.47
N LEU A 148 11.87 -2.09 21.81
CA LEU A 148 13.11 -1.34 21.69
C LEU A 148 13.39 -0.56 23.00
N ASN A 149 14.65 -0.41 23.35
CA ASN A 149 15.07 -0.09 24.72
C ASN A 149 15.13 1.42 25.05
N GLN A 150 14.48 2.30 24.28
CA GLN A 150 14.62 3.75 24.44
C GLN A 150 13.28 4.52 24.43
N PRO A 151 12.90 5.24 25.50
CA PRO A 151 11.65 5.99 25.59
C PRO A 151 11.61 7.33 24.82
N GLU A 152 12.70 7.75 24.16
CA GLU A 152 12.86 9.11 23.60
C GLU A 152 12.81 9.24 22.06
N SER A 153 12.31 8.26 21.31
CA SER A 153 12.21 8.38 19.83
C SER A 153 10.99 9.18 19.33
N HIS A 154 10.44 10.07 20.16
CA HIS A 154 9.22 10.84 19.88
C HIS A 154 9.55 12.16 19.15
N GLY A 155 9.69 12.12 17.83
CA GLY A 155 9.92 13.35 17.05
C GLY A 155 9.44 13.27 15.61
N HIS A 156 8.40 14.05 15.30
CA HIS A 156 7.88 14.45 13.99
C HIS A 156 7.91 13.37 12.90
N PHE A 157 6.85 12.57 12.88
CA PHE A 157 6.50 11.66 11.79
C PHE A 157 5.45 12.31 10.90
N LEU A 158 5.82 13.09 9.87
CA LEU A 158 4.87 13.38 8.79
C LEU A 158 5.57 13.48 7.43
N GLU A 159 5.04 12.64 6.54
CA GLU A 159 4.95 12.74 5.09
C GLU A 159 6.24 12.76 4.25
N THR A 160 6.39 11.67 3.49
CA THR A 160 7.36 11.43 2.40
C THR A 160 8.83 11.35 2.82
N GLY A 161 9.39 10.13 2.77
CA GLY A 161 10.64 9.76 3.46
C GLY A 161 10.41 9.18 4.85
N GLY A 162 9.17 9.21 5.38
CA GLY A 162 8.83 8.78 6.74
C GLY A 162 9.34 7.39 7.13
N LEU A 163 9.22 6.39 6.27
CA LEU A 163 9.74 5.04 6.54
C LEU A 163 11.29 4.99 6.54
N PHE A 164 11.95 5.75 5.66
CA PHE A 164 13.41 5.84 5.63
C PHE A 164 13.93 6.58 6.87
N CYS A 165 13.30 7.72 7.21
CA CYS A 165 13.61 8.49 8.41
C CYS A 165 13.34 7.69 9.69
N MET A 166 12.24 6.94 9.76
CA MET A 166 11.95 6.06 10.88
C MET A 166 13.01 4.98 11.03
N LEU A 167 13.36 4.29 9.94
CA LEU A 167 14.44 3.31 9.94
C LEU A 167 15.73 3.92 10.49
N GLY A 168 16.15 5.07 9.94
CA GLY A 168 17.36 5.76 10.40
C GLY A 168 17.29 6.21 11.85
N ARG A 169 16.15 6.73 12.31
CA ARG A 169 15.94 7.17 13.70
C ARG A 169 15.97 6.01 14.67
N LEU A 170 15.33 4.88 14.36
CA LEU A 170 15.34 3.68 15.19
C LEU A 170 16.75 3.09 15.29
N LEU A 171 17.46 2.99 14.16
CA LEU A 171 18.84 2.52 14.14
C LEU A 171 19.78 3.47 14.91
N TYR A 172 19.60 4.78 14.77
CA TYR A 172 20.38 5.78 15.49
C TYR A 172 20.09 5.74 17.00
N ALA A 173 18.84 5.57 17.40
CA ALA A 173 18.44 5.51 18.81
C ALA A 173 19.06 4.30 19.54
N GLU A 174 19.24 3.18 18.83
CA GLU A 174 19.88 1.98 19.37
C GLU A 174 21.42 2.00 19.24
N SER A 175 21.99 3.05 18.61
CA SER A 175 23.44 3.18 18.44
C SER A 175 24.12 3.77 19.67
N GLU A 176 25.34 3.31 19.96
CA GLU A 176 26.21 3.99 20.92
C GLU A 176 26.61 5.36 20.34
N LYS A 177 26.09 6.45 20.93
CA LYS A 177 26.21 7.85 20.46
C LYS A 177 27.52 8.11 19.68
N PRO A 178 27.49 8.17 18.34
CA PRO A 178 28.69 8.41 17.57
C PRO A 178 29.12 9.86 17.74
N ASN A 179 30.29 10.10 18.33
CA ASN A 179 30.88 11.43 18.55
C ASN A 179 31.15 12.27 17.27
N SER A 180 30.66 11.84 16.09
CA SER A 180 31.00 12.41 14.79
C SER A 180 29.81 12.62 13.83
N PHE A 181 28.64 12.04 14.12
CA PHE A 181 27.51 12.03 13.18
C PHE A 181 26.21 12.41 13.88
N SER A 182 25.62 13.55 13.52
CA SER A 182 24.38 14.01 14.13
C SER A 182 23.15 13.38 13.48
N LEU A 183 22.11 13.17 14.28
CA LEU A 183 20.79 12.73 13.81
C LEU A 183 20.20 13.67 12.74
N GLU A 184 20.54 14.96 12.81
CA GLU A 184 20.09 15.98 11.85
C GLU A 184 20.58 15.69 10.42
N HIS A 185 21.90 15.52 10.24
CA HIS A 185 22.47 15.18 8.93
C HIS A 185 21.97 13.82 8.40
N LEU A 186 21.73 12.86 9.30
CA LEU A 186 21.11 11.59 8.92
C LEU A 186 19.70 11.81 8.36
N CYS A 187 18.87 12.58 9.07
CA CYS A 187 17.51 12.88 8.64
C CYS A 187 17.51 13.65 7.31
N GLU A 188 18.38 14.64 7.13
CA GLU A 188 18.52 15.38 5.87
C GLU A 188 18.82 14.44 4.70
N PHE A 189 19.79 13.53 4.87
CA PHE A 189 20.12 12.52 3.86
C PHE A 189 18.92 11.62 3.54
N LEU A 190 18.22 11.12 4.56
CA LEU A 190 17.09 10.20 4.40
C LEU A 190 15.87 10.89 3.77
N ILE A 191 15.66 12.19 4.03
CA ILE A 191 14.64 13.00 3.37
C ILE A 191 14.94 13.11 1.88
N VAL A 192 16.16 13.49 1.51
CA VAL A 192 16.58 13.61 0.10
C VAL A 192 16.47 12.26 -0.61
N LEU A 193 16.88 11.17 0.06
CA LEU A 193 16.74 9.82 -0.47
C LEU A 193 15.27 9.45 -0.71
N GLY A 194 14.39 9.76 0.24
CA GLY A 194 12.94 9.56 0.13
C GLY A 194 12.34 10.33 -1.04
N GLN A 195 12.68 11.62 -1.16
CA GLN A 195 12.26 12.48 -2.27
C GLN A 195 12.72 11.93 -3.62
N PHE A 196 13.97 11.47 -3.72
CA PHE A 196 14.49 10.83 -4.92
C PHE A 196 13.65 9.61 -5.32
N PHE A 197 13.34 8.73 -4.36
CA PHE A 197 12.53 7.54 -4.65
C PHE A 197 11.10 7.89 -5.07
N GLN A 198 10.50 8.92 -4.48
CA GLN A 198 9.16 9.38 -4.87
C GLN A 198 9.14 9.96 -6.28
N ILE A 199 10.02 10.94 -6.56
CA ILE A 199 10.12 11.57 -7.89
C ILE A 199 10.42 10.52 -8.96
N ARG A 200 11.29 9.55 -8.64
CA ARG A 200 11.58 8.45 -9.56
C ARG A 200 10.36 7.55 -9.78
N ASP A 201 9.59 7.22 -8.75
CA ASP A 201 8.40 6.37 -8.91
C ASP A 201 7.35 7.07 -9.77
N ASP A 202 7.04 8.33 -9.47
CA ASP A 202 6.13 9.19 -10.23
C ASP A 202 6.56 9.30 -11.71
N HIS A 203 7.85 9.55 -11.96
CA HIS A 203 8.38 9.61 -13.33
C HIS A 203 8.26 8.25 -14.04
N MET A 204 8.60 7.16 -13.38
CA MET A 204 8.54 5.81 -13.98
C MET A 204 7.10 5.37 -14.27
N ASN A 205 6.12 5.78 -13.45
CA ASN A 205 4.70 5.52 -13.70
C ASN A 205 4.27 6.06 -15.09
N LEU A 206 4.77 7.24 -15.47
CA LEU A 206 4.43 7.88 -16.76
C LEU A 206 5.21 7.33 -17.96
N VAL A 207 6.48 6.93 -17.79
CA VAL A 207 7.38 6.67 -18.94
C VAL A 207 7.75 5.20 -19.14
N SER A 208 7.70 4.37 -18.11
CA SER A 208 8.32 3.03 -18.16
C SER A 208 7.34 1.96 -18.63
N ALA A 209 7.71 1.27 -19.72
CA ALA A 209 6.97 0.11 -20.21
C ALA A 209 6.89 -1.02 -19.16
N GLN A 210 7.96 -1.20 -18.37
CA GLN A 210 7.96 -2.19 -17.29
C GLN A 210 6.97 -1.80 -16.17
N TYR A 211 6.86 -0.51 -15.83
CA TYR A 211 5.89 -0.05 -14.85
C TYR A 211 4.47 -0.18 -15.36
N LYS A 212 4.25 0.09 -16.65
CA LYS A 212 2.97 -0.15 -17.32
C LYS A 212 2.49 -1.59 -17.13
N ASP A 213 3.37 -2.56 -17.30
CA ASP A 213 3.02 -3.98 -17.10
C ASP A 213 2.81 -4.34 -15.62
N GLN A 214 3.36 -3.56 -14.69
CA GLN A 214 3.32 -3.83 -13.25
C GLN A 214 2.15 -3.19 -12.50
N LYS A 215 1.72 -2.01 -12.94
CA LYS A 215 0.75 -1.15 -12.27
C LYS A 215 -0.42 -0.77 -13.20
N GLY A 216 -0.09 -0.39 -14.42
CA GLY A 216 -1.03 0.14 -15.39
C GLY A 216 -0.37 1.27 -16.17
N PHE A 217 -0.92 1.64 -17.32
CA PHE A 217 -0.35 2.74 -18.09
C PHE A 217 -0.72 4.06 -17.43
N ALA A 218 0.28 4.78 -16.90
CA ALA A 218 0.10 6.09 -16.28
C ALA A 218 -1.00 6.09 -15.19
N GLU A 219 -1.04 5.04 -14.36
CA GLU A 219 -2.04 4.84 -13.28
C GLU A 219 -2.18 6.08 -12.37
N ASP A 220 -1.07 6.79 -12.08
CA ASP A 220 -1.10 8.01 -11.28
C ASP A 220 -2.06 9.09 -11.86
N LEU A 221 -2.30 9.07 -13.18
CA LEU A 221 -3.27 9.97 -13.83
C LEU A 221 -4.71 9.51 -13.64
N ASP A 222 -4.96 8.20 -13.64
CA ASP A 222 -6.28 7.60 -13.39
C ASP A 222 -6.68 7.84 -11.92
N GLU A 223 -5.70 7.73 -11.00
CA GLU A 223 -5.84 8.09 -9.58
C GLU A 223 -6.14 9.58 -9.36
N GLY A 224 -5.88 10.43 -10.36
CA GLY A 224 -5.99 11.88 -10.23
C GLY A 224 -4.88 12.50 -9.36
N LYS A 225 -3.74 11.83 -9.23
CA LYS A 225 -2.63 12.24 -8.37
C LYS A 225 -1.84 13.39 -9.00
N TYR A 226 -1.57 14.42 -8.21
CA TYR A 226 -0.67 15.51 -8.58
C TYR A 226 0.79 15.11 -8.36
N SER A 227 1.30 14.24 -9.24
CA SER A 227 2.70 13.77 -9.20
C SER A 227 3.68 14.89 -9.57
N PHE A 228 4.96 14.74 -9.19
CA PHE A 228 5.97 15.78 -9.42
C PHE A 228 6.08 16.23 -10.90
N PRO A 229 6.14 15.30 -11.90
CA PRO A 229 6.19 15.70 -13.30
C PRO A 229 4.95 16.50 -13.74
N LEU A 230 3.77 16.17 -13.21
CA LEU A 230 2.53 16.85 -13.53
C LEU A 230 2.48 18.25 -12.93
N ILE A 231 2.88 18.42 -11.66
CA ILE A 231 2.99 19.74 -11.02
C ILE A 231 3.95 20.62 -11.84
N HIS A 232 5.13 20.11 -12.16
CA HIS A 232 6.10 20.84 -12.97
C HIS A 232 5.53 21.24 -14.33
N PHE A 233 4.79 20.35 -15.00
CA PHE A 233 4.11 20.66 -16.26
C PHE A 233 3.07 21.78 -16.10
N LEU A 234 2.22 21.71 -15.06
CA LEU A 234 1.16 22.69 -14.81
C LEU A 234 1.69 24.08 -14.47
N GLU A 235 2.83 24.16 -13.79
CA GLU A 235 3.49 25.43 -13.45
C GLU A 235 4.17 26.09 -14.65
N ASN A 236 4.63 25.30 -15.62
CA ASN A 236 5.49 25.76 -16.72
C ASN A 236 4.80 25.80 -18.09
N THR A 237 3.51 25.45 -18.18
CA THR A 237 2.78 25.36 -19.46
C THR A 237 1.48 26.18 -19.46
N PRO A 238 1.18 26.95 -20.54
CA PRO A 238 -0.09 27.67 -20.68
C PRO A 238 -1.34 26.76 -20.69
N GLY A 239 -1.19 25.47 -20.95
CA GLY A 239 -2.26 24.46 -21.00
C GLY A 239 -2.81 24.01 -19.64
N ARG A 240 -2.38 24.62 -18.54
CA ARG A 240 -2.78 24.29 -17.16
C ARG A 240 -4.29 24.09 -17.00
N MET A 241 -5.10 25.05 -17.45
CA MET A 241 -6.56 24.99 -17.29
C MET A 241 -7.20 23.79 -17.99
N MET A 242 -6.64 23.35 -19.13
CA MET A 242 -7.14 22.18 -19.86
C MET A 242 -6.87 20.90 -19.07
N ILE A 243 -5.65 20.72 -18.58
CA ILE A 243 -5.28 19.53 -17.81
C ILE A 243 -6.01 19.47 -16.47
N GLU A 244 -6.09 20.58 -15.73
CA GLU A 244 -6.90 20.66 -14.50
C GLU A 244 -8.37 20.30 -14.78
N SER A 245 -8.92 20.76 -15.91
CA SER A 245 -10.28 20.41 -16.32
C SER A 245 -10.45 18.92 -16.62
N ILE A 246 -9.47 18.28 -17.28
CA ILE A 246 -9.48 16.84 -17.56
C ILE A 246 -9.47 16.06 -16.24
N MET A 247 -8.56 16.39 -15.31
CA MET A 247 -8.48 15.72 -14.01
C MET A 247 -9.78 15.87 -13.18
N HIS A 248 -10.38 17.06 -13.19
CA HIS A 248 -11.66 17.30 -12.51
C HIS A 248 -12.86 16.60 -13.16
N GLN A 249 -12.79 16.29 -14.46
CA GLN A 249 -13.84 15.52 -15.13
C GLN A 249 -13.73 14.03 -14.80
N TRP A 250 -12.52 13.48 -14.76
CA TRP A 250 -12.29 12.08 -14.39
C TRP A 250 -12.80 11.78 -12.98
N HIS A 251 -12.46 12.62 -12.00
CA HIS A 251 -12.93 12.42 -10.61
C HIS A 251 -14.47 12.44 -10.46
N ARG A 252 -15.19 13.15 -11.33
CA ARG A 252 -16.66 13.23 -11.28
C ARG A 252 -17.38 12.09 -11.98
N GLN A 253 -16.73 11.42 -12.94
CA GLN A 253 -17.36 10.35 -13.72
C GLN A 253 -17.18 8.97 -13.10
N GLY A 254 -16.35 8.83 -12.06
CA GLY A 254 -16.16 7.56 -11.35
C GLY A 254 -15.69 6.42 -12.27
N MET A 255 -14.95 6.79 -13.33
CA MET A 255 -14.20 5.84 -14.16
C MET A 255 -12.81 5.66 -13.58
#